data_AF-A0A7X6TF00-F1
#
_entry.id   AF-A0A7X6TF00-F1
#
_cell.length_a   1.000
_cell.length_b   1.000
_cell.length_c   1.000
_cell.angle_alpha   90.00
_cell.angle_beta   90.00
_cell.angle_gamma   90.00
#
_symmetry.space_group_name_H-M   'P 1'
#
loop_
_entity.id
_entity.type
_entity.pdbx_description
1 polymer ?
#
loop_
_entity_poly.entity_id
_entity_poly.type
_entity_poly.pdbx_seq_one_letter_code
_entity_poly.pdbx_strand_id
1 'polypeptide(L)'
;MERPSEQISAEELEGYCHKNNLQSKPDPKAFVLEYASNFLVLPKELDPSFYFNFHFPEIKQPFIQALPLSDQKQQLVFDLPPKHQELYRKYFPQSPLICLPLCFAEYVMEQSPKQTHCLIYLHQNLLMVFAAKTGTLRYANRFEAGSPEAAAYFILSIQQVFDTGSSCSLCTEKEPAEALENLLKPHFEQIDTYFLDRDLHLFISTPCGQLSI
;
A
#
# COMPACT_ATOMS: atom_id res chain seq x y z
N MET A 1 -3.99 -21.65 8.97
CA MET A 1 -3.30 -20.37 9.03
C MET A 1 -4.34 -19.32 9.29
N GLU A 2 -4.36 -18.78 10.49
CA GLU A 2 -5.20 -17.63 10.82
C GLU A 2 -4.70 -16.46 9.96
N ARG A 3 -5.63 -15.78 9.28
CA ARG A 3 -5.31 -14.54 8.57
C ARG A 3 -4.74 -13.57 9.60
N PRO A 4 -3.77 -12.72 9.26
CA PRO A 4 -3.35 -11.68 10.17
C PRO A 4 -4.56 -10.76 10.46
N SER A 5 -5.18 -10.96 11.62
CA SER A 5 -5.99 -9.98 12.31
C SER A 5 -4.99 -8.95 12.83
N GLU A 6 -4.97 -7.74 12.30
CA GLU A 6 -5.69 -6.63 12.93
C GLU A 6 -6.03 -5.58 11.86
N GLN A 7 -6.98 -5.88 10.97
CA GLN A 7 -7.87 -4.80 10.57
C GLN A 7 -8.70 -4.49 11.80
N ILE A 8 -8.58 -3.28 12.35
CA ILE A 8 -9.56 -2.75 13.32
C ILE A 8 -10.92 -3.06 12.71
N SER A 9 -11.69 -3.92 13.37
CA SER A 9 -13.03 -4.25 12.88
C SER A 9 -13.85 -2.98 12.78
N ALA A 10 -14.83 -2.96 11.88
CA ALA A 10 -15.76 -1.84 11.78
C ALA A 10 -16.36 -1.47 13.15
N GLU A 11 -16.65 -2.48 13.97
CA GLU A 11 -17.17 -2.34 15.33
C GLU A 11 -16.17 -1.67 16.29
N GLU A 12 -14.89 -2.03 16.22
CA GLU A 12 -13.83 -1.40 17.02
C GLU A 12 -13.59 0.05 16.60
N LEU A 13 -13.60 0.33 15.29
CA LEU A 13 -13.48 1.69 14.75
C LEU A 13 -14.66 2.55 15.20
N GLU A 14 -15.89 2.05 15.09
CA GLU A 14 -17.09 2.76 15.55
C GLU A 14 -17.03 3.04 17.06
N GLY A 15 -16.62 2.05 17.85
CA GLY A 15 -16.42 2.18 19.29
C GLY A 15 -15.35 3.22 19.64
N TYR A 16 -14.25 3.25 18.90
CA TYR A 16 -13.20 4.25 19.05
C TYR A 16 -13.70 5.66 18.71
N CYS A 17 -14.40 5.82 17.58
CA CYS A 17 -14.99 7.10 17.18
C CYS A 17 -15.98 7.63 18.22
N HIS A 18 -16.84 6.75 18.75
CA HIS A 18 -17.80 7.13 19.78
C HIS A 18 -17.13 7.52 21.11
N LYS A 19 -16.19 6.71 21.61
CA LYS A 19 -15.48 6.95 22.89
C LYS A 19 -14.67 8.24 22.88
N ASN A 20 -14.10 8.61 21.73
CA ASN A 20 -13.26 9.80 21.59
C ASN A 20 -14.03 11.03 21.10
N ASN A 21 -15.36 10.95 20.95
CA ASN A 21 -16.19 12.01 20.36
C ASN A 21 -15.60 12.53 19.04
N LEU A 22 -15.05 11.63 18.23
CA LEU A 22 -14.48 11.97 16.93
C LEU A 22 -15.64 12.29 15.98
N GLN A 23 -16.05 13.55 15.95
CA GLN A 23 -16.80 14.13 14.84
C GLN A 23 -15.84 15.06 14.13
N SER A 24 -15.52 14.76 12.86
CA SER A 24 -14.65 15.65 12.10
C SER A 24 -15.29 17.03 12.04
N LYS A 25 -14.65 18.03 12.65
CA LYS A 25 -14.77 19.39 12.13
C LYS A 25 -14.14 19.37 10.73
N PRO A 26 -14.69 20.13 9.75
CA PRO A 26 -14.05 20.28 8.46
C PRO A 26 -12.59 20.71 8.64
N ASP A 27 -11.65 19.80 8.37
CA ASP A 27 -10.24 20.11 8.26
C ASP A 27 -9.82 19.73 6.84
N PRO A 28 -9.55 20.73 5.97
CA PRO A 28 -9.17 20.47 4.59
C PRO A 28 -7.82 19.73 4.46
N LYS A 29 -7.06 19.58 5.56
CA LYS A 29 -5.79 18.85 5.59
C LYS A 29 -5.91 17.43 6.17
N ALA A 30 -7.10 17.02 6.61
CA ALA A 30 -7.31 15.70 7.18
C ALA A 30 -7.86 14.73 6.13
N PHE A 31 -7.34 13.50 6.12
CA PHE A 31 -7.79 12.42 5.25
C PHE A 31 -7.99 11.13 6.06
N VAL A 32 -8.76 10.20 5.52
CA VAL A 32 -8.84 8.83 6.01
C VAL A 32 -7.83 7.98 5.23
N LEU A 33 -6.93 7.29 5.94
CA LEU A 33 -6.00 6.34 5.34
C LEU A 33 -6.49 4.92 5.59
N GLU A 34 -6.88 4.22 4.53
CA GLU A 34 -7.27 2.82 4.61
C GLU A 34 -6.09 1.88 4.39
N TYR A 35 -5.98 0.86 5.26
CA TYR A 35 -5.03 -0.22 5.09
C TYR A 35 -5.61 -1.31 4.18
N ALA A 36 -5.47 -1.09 2.87
CA ALA A 36 -5.94 -2.02 1.85
C ALA A 36 -4.93 -3.13 1.57
N SER A 37 -5.23 -4.36 2.02
CA SER A 37 -4.38 -5.54 1.78
C SER A 37 -4.57 -6.15 0.39
N ASN A 38 -5.79 -6.04 -0.16
CA ASN A 38 -6.14 -6.49 -1.50
C ASN A 38 -6.24 -5.28 -2.43
N PHE A 39 -5.23 -5.10 -3.27
CA PHE A 39 -5.18 -4.02 -4.24
C PHE A 39 -4.60 -4.49 -5.58
N LEU A 40 -4.86 -3.72 -6.62
CA LEU A 40 -4.27 -3.83 -7.95
C LEU A 40 -3.91 -2.44 -8.46
N VAL A 41 -2.93 -2.38 -9.37
CA VAL A 41 -2.74 -1.21 -10.22
C VAL A 41 -3.12 -1.58 -11.64
N LEU A 42 -4.01 -0.79 -12.24
CA LEU A 42 -4.53 -1.00 -13.59
C LEU A 42 -4.33 0.27 -14.42
N PRO A 43 -4.18 0.15 -15.75
CA PRO A 43 -4.45 1.28 -16.64
C PRO A 43 -5.87 1.83 -16.40
N LYS A 44 -6.02 3.15 -16.51
CA LYS A 44 -7.26 3.87 -16.20
C LYS A 44 -8.43 3.46 -17.08
N GLU A 45 -8.14 3.04 -18.31
CA GLU A 45 -9.09 2.54 -19.30
C GLU A 45 -9.64 1.13 -19.04
N LEU A 46 -9.05 0.36 -18.11
CA LEU A 46 -9.56 -0.99 -17.78
C LEU A 46 -10.68 -0.92 -16.74
N ASP A 47 -11.64 -1.86 -16.84
CA ASP A 47 -12.73 -2.02 -15.87
C ASP A 47 -12.20 -2.54 -14.51
N PRO A 48 -12.21 -1.72 -13.44
CA PRO A 48 -11.74 -2.13 -12.13
C PRO A 48 -12.47 -3.37 -11.60
N SER A 49 -13.78 -3.48 -11.84
CA SER A 49 -14.60 -4.55 -11.26
C SER A 49 -14.28 -5.90 -11.87
N PHE A 50 -14.13 -5.97 -13.19
CA PHE A 50 -13.78 -7.20 -13.87
C PHE A 50 -12.40 -7.72 -13.41
N TYR A 51 -11.38 -6.88 -13.48
CA TYR A 51 -10.00 -7.31 -13.20
C TYR A 51 -9.74 -7.59 -11.72
N PHE A 52 -10.41 -6.87 -10.81
CA PHE A 52 -10.30 -7.15 -9.38
C PHE A 52 -10.88 -8.52 -9.03
N ASN A 53 -12.07 -8.85 -9.53
CA ASN A 53 -12.69 -10.16 -9.32
C ASN A 53 -11.89 -11.29 -9.99
N PHE A 54 -11.23 -11.01 -11.12
CA PHE A 54 -10.34 -11.97 -11.77
C PHE A 54 -9.11 -12.28 -10.91
N HIS A 55 -8.52 -11.25 -10.28
CA HIS A 55 -7.30 -11.42 -9.47
C HIS A 55 -7.59 -11.97 -8.06
N PHE A 56 -8.73 -11.62 -7.48
CA PHE A 56 -9.16 -12.04 -6.15
C PHE A 56 -10.50 -12.81 -6.19
N PRO A 57 -10.56 -13.98 -6.87
CA PRO A 57 -11.81 -14.73 -7.04
C PRO A 57 -12.40 -15.26 -5.72
N GLU A 58 -11.60 -15.33 -4.66
CA GLU A 58 -11.99 -15.74 -3.32
C GLU A 58 -12.80 -14.68 -2.56
N ILE A 59 -12.71 -13.39 -2.97
CA ILE A 59 -13.44 -12.30 -2.34
C ILE A 59 -14.86 -12.27 -2.92
N LYS A 60 -15.84 -12.64 -2.10
CA LYS A 60 -17.25 -12.63 -2.51
C LYS A 60 -17.78 -11.21 -2.48
N GLN A 61 -18.21 -10.70 -3.64
CA GLN A 61 -18.85 -9.39 -3.78
C GLN A 61 -17.98 -8.24 -3.21
N PRO A 62 -16.75 -8.05 -3.71
CA PRO A 62 -15.89 -6.96 -3.25
C PRO A 62 -16.56 -5.61 -3.51
N PHE A 63 -16.35 -4.68 -2.58
CA PHE A 63 -16.79 -3.30 -2.77
C PHE A 63 -15.59 -2.47 -3.18
N ILE A 64 -15.48 -2.24 -4.48
CA ILE A 64 -14.25 -1.75 -5.09
C ILE A 64 -14.20 -0.23 -5.07
N GLN A 65 -13.05 0.32 -4.67
CA GLN A 65 -12.70 1.72 -4.86
C GLN A 65 -11.54 1.82 -5.86
N ALA A 66 -11.52 2.90 -6.63
CA ALA A 66 -10.46 3.22 -7.57
C ALA A 66 -9.99 4.64 -7.35
N LEU A 67 -8.68 4.82 -7.16
CA LEU A 67 -8.03 6.11 -6.97
C LEU A 67 -7.01 6.32 -8.09
N PRO A 68 -7.01 7.47 -8.80
CA PRO A 68 -6.03 7.73 -9.85
C PRO A 68 -4.63 7.89 -9.26
N LEU A 69 -3.62 7.38 -9.97
CA LEU A 69 -2.22 7.74 -9.73
C LEU A 69 -1.90 9.10 -10.37
N SER A 70 -0.83 9.74 -9.91
CA SER A 70 -0.37 11.06 -10.34
C SER A 70 -0.03 11.14 -11.84
N ASP A 71 0.34 10.01 -12.46
CA ASP A 71 0.57 9.91 -13.91
C ASP A 71 -0.70 10.05 -14.77
N GLN A 72 -1.88 10.02 -14.14
CA GLN A 72 -3.21 10.07 -14.74
C GLN A 72 -3.53 8.96 -15.76
N LYS A 73 -2.63 7.99 -15.91
CA LYS A 73 -2.74 6.86 -16.84
C LYS A 73 -3.07 5.57 -16.11
N GLN A 74 -2.69 5.48 -14.84
CA GLN A 74 -2.92 4.33 -13.99
C GLN A 74 -3.85 4.70 -12.85
N GLN A 75 -4.49 3.68 -12.28
CA GLN A 75 -5.35 3.77 -11.12
C GLN A 75 -5.03 2.63 -10.17
N LEU A 76 -5.07 2.92 -8.88
CA LEU A 76 -5.02 1.91 -7.84
C LEU A 76 -6.44 1.52 -7.45
N VAL A 77 -6.69 0.22 -7.51
CA VAL A 77 -7.99 -0.41 -7.28
C VAL A 77 -7.88 -1.27 -6.03
N PHE A 78 -8.79 -1.12 -5.07
CA PHE A 78 -8.76 -1.90 -3.84
C PHE A 78 -10.16 -2.24 -3.32
N ASP A 79 -10.25 -3.29 -2.50
CA ASP A 79 -11.47 -3.63 -1.76
C ASP A 79 -11.61 -2.76 -0.52
N LEU A 80 -12.74 -2.06 -0.40
CA LEU A 80 -13.12 -1.27 0.76
C LEU A 80 -14.38 -1.91 1.38
N PRO A 81 -14.28 -2.59 2.53
CA PRO A 81 -15.45 -3.19 3.17
C PRO A 81 -16.61 -2.18 3.34
N PRO A 82 -17.86 -2.51 2.95
CA PRO A 82 -18.98 -1.56 2.99
C PRO A 82 -19.18 -0.89 4.35
N LYS A 83 -18.98 -1.64 5.44
CA LYS A 83 -19.05 -1.11 6.80
C LYS A 83 -18.01 0.00 7.06
N HIS A 84 -16.78 -0.15 6.55
CA HIS A 84 -15.75 0.90 6.68
C HIS A 84 -16.19 2.16 5.93
N GLN A 85 -16.72 2.00 4.71
CA GLN A 85 -17.23 3.13 3.94
C GLN A 85 -18.37 3.86 4.67
N GLU A 86 -19.33 3.14 5.24
CA GLU A 86 -20.43 3.71 6.00
C GLU A 86 -19.92 4.50 7.21
N LEU A 87 -18.94 3.95 7.94
CA LEU A 87 -18.32 4.62 9.08
C LEU A 87 -17.55 5.88 8.66
N TYR A 88 -16.76 5.82 7.61
CA TYR A 88 -16.03 6.99 7.11
C TYR A 88 -17.00 8.11 6.70
N ARG A 89 -18.09 7.77 6.00
CA ARG A 89 -19.14 8.76 5.66
C ARG A 89 -19.84 9.33 6.88
N LYS A 90 -20.06 8.52 7.93
CA LYS A 90 -20.73 8.94 9.16
C LYS A 90 -19.87 9.87 10.02
N TYR A 91 -18.59 9.55 10.18
CA TYR A 91 -17.68 10.24 11.13
C TYR A 91 -16.75 11.26 10.46
N PHE A 92 -16.42 11.06 9.18
CA PHE A 92 -15.47 11.85 8.40
C PHE A 92 -16.03 12.23 7.00
N PRO A 93 -17.26 12.78 6.90
CA PRO A 93 -17.96 12.98 5.62
C PRO A 93 -17.23 13.89 4.61
N GLN A 94 -16.29 14.71 5.06
CA GLN A 94 -15.55 15.67 4.25
C GLN A 94 -14.07 15.33 4.08
N SER A 95 -13.61 14.24 4.67
CA SER A 95 -12.22 13.80 4.54
C SER A 95 -12.08 12.90 3.30
N PRO A 96 -11.12 13.16 2.41
CA PRO A 96 -10.82 12.25 1.32
C PRO A 96 -10.37 10.90 1.88
N LEU A 97 -10.75 9.83 1.19
CA LEU A 97 -10.25 8.49 1.44
C LEU A 97 -9.03 8.25 0.54
N ILE A 98 -7.92 7.90 1.16
CA ILE A 98 -6.74 7.35 0.48
C ILE A 98 -6.45 5.96 1.04
N CYS A 99 -5.59 5.19 0.37
CA CYS A 99 -5.16 3.90 0.89
C CYS A 99 -3.63 3.80 0.92
N LEU A 100 -3.10 2.99 1.83
CA LEU A 100 -1.65 2.87 2.01
C LEU A 100 -0.89 2.41 0.75
N PRO A 101 -1.40 1.44 -0.05
CA PRO A 101 -0.77 1.10 -1.33
C PRO A 101 -0.61 2.27 -2.31
N LEU A 102 -1.50 3.29 -2.25
CA LEU A 102 -1.41 4.47 -3.10
C LEU A 102 -0.21 5.32 -2.68
N CYS A 103 -0.05 5.52 -1.37
CA CYS A 103 1.10 6.23 -0.81
C CYS A 103 2.42 5.59 -1.23
N PHE A 104 2.49 4.26 -1.21
CA PHE A 104 3.67 3.50 -1.63
C PHE A 104 3.96 3.62 -3.12
N ALA A 105 2.93 3.51 -3.97
CA ALA A 105 3.08 3.68 -5.41
C ALA A 105 3.58 5.10 -5.76
N GLU A 106 2.98 6.13 -5.17
CA GLU A 106 3.39 7.53 -5.40
C GLU A 106 4.80 7.81 -4.90
N TYR A 107 5.16 7.31 -3.71
CA TYR A 107 6.52 7.42 -3.19
C TYR A 107 7.53 6.80 -4.16
N VAL A 108 7.30 5.57 -4.62
CA VAL A 108 8.23 4.90 -5.54
C VAL A 108 8.32 5.62 -6.88
N MET A 109 7.21 6.17 -7.38
CA MET A 109 7.22 7.01 -8.58
C MET A 109 8.07 8.27 -8.37
N GLU A 110 7.90 8.97 -7.25
CA GLU A 110 8.66 10.17 -6.88
C GLU A 110 10.17 9.91 -6.74
N GLN A 111 10.56 8.75 -6.20
CA GLN A 111 11.97 8.35 -6.04
C GLN A 111 12.63 7.83 -7.34
N SER A 112 11.87 7.66 -8.42
CA SER A 112 12.34 7.03 -9.66
C SER A 112 12.65 7.95 -10.87
N PRO A 113 12.94 9.27 -10.76
CA PRO A 113 13.02 10.14 -11.94
C PRO A 113 14.22 9.82 -12.84
N LYS A 114 15.30 9.26 -12.29
CA LYS A 114 16.55 8.98 -13.02
C LYS A 114 16.92 7.50 -13.09
N GLN A 115 16.43 6.73 -12.13
CA GLN A 115 16.73 5.31 -11.99
C GLN A 115 15.47 4.56 -11.59
N THR A 116 15.50 3.26 -11.80
CA THR A 116 14.48 2.38 -11.24
C THR A 116 14.61 2.39 -9.71
N HIS A 117 13.48 2.48 -9.01
CA HIS A 117 13.43 2.37 -7.57
C HIS A 117 12.37 1.36 -7.15
N CYS A 118 12.68 0.59 -6.11
CA CYS A 118 11.82 -0.46 -5.58
C CYS A 118 11.52 -0.19 -4.10
N LEU A 119 10.25 -0.32 -3.71
CA LEU A 119 9.81 -0.33 -2.33
C LEU A 119 9.26 -1.71 -2.00
N ILE A 120 9.81 -2.26 -0.93
CA ILE A 120 9.41 -3.53 -0.33
C ILE A 120 8.75 -3.19 1.01
N TYR A 121 7.47 -3.51 1.14
CA TYR A 121 6.75 -3.40 2.39
C TYR A 121 6.45 -4.79 2.92
N LEU A 122 6.90 -5.09 4.14
CA LEU A 122 6.57 -6.33 4.83
C LEU A 122 5.99 -6.01 6.20
N HIS A 123 4.75 -6.44 6.44
CA HIS A 123 4.13 -6.35 7.76
C HIS A 123 3.39 -7.65 8.04
N GLN A 124 3.73 -8.30 9.16
CA GLN A 124 3.24 -9.62 9.49
C GLN A 124 3.49 -10.59 8.32
N ASN A 125 2.42 -11.08 7.68
CA ASN A 125 2.51 -12.00 6.54
C ASN A 125 2.24 -11.32 5.19
N LEU A 126 2.04 -10.01 5.15
CA LEU A 126 1.73 -9.29 3.91
C LEU A 126 2.98 -8.64 3.36
N LEU A 127 3.42 -9.12 2.21
CA LEU A 127 4.45 -8.51 1.39
C LEU A 127 3.79 -7.68 0.29
N MET A 128 4.12 -6.41 0.16
CA MET A 128 3.82 -5.60 -1.02
C MET A 128 5.12 -5.15 -1.67
N VAL A 129 5.18 -5.22 -3.00
CA VAL A 129 6.36 -4.82 -3.77
C VAL A 129 5.92 -3.86 -4.86
N PHE A 130 6.55 -2.69 -4.89
CA PHE A 130 6.32 -1.63 -5.87
C PHE A 130 7.64 -1.31 -6.57
N ALA A 131 7.63 -1.18 -7.88
CA ALA A 131 8.79 -0.70 -8.63
C ALA A 131 8.35 0.32 -9.69
N ALA A 132 9.06 1.44 -9.76
CA ALA A 132 8.86 2.47 -10.77
C ALA A 132 10.17 2.81 -11.46
N LYS A 133 10.05 3.29 -12.69
CA LYS A 133 11.15 3.75 -13.51
C LYS A 133 10.72 5.00 -14.25
N THR A 134 11.56 6.03 -14.21
CA THR A 134 11.31 7.33 -14.86
C THR A 134 9.96 7.94 -14.45
N GLY A 135 9.63 7.90 -13.16
CA GLY A 135 8.38 8.44 -12.62
C GLY A 135 7.12 7.66 -13.01
N THR A 136 7.25 6.45 -13.57
CA THR A 136 6.12 5.61 -13.98
C THR A 136 6.18 4.28 -13.24
N LEU A 137 5.10 3.92 -12.55
CA LEU A 137 4.98 2.61 -11.91
C LEU A 137 5.03 1.51 -12.98
N ARG A 138 5.90 0.52 -12.77
CA ARG A 138 6.13 -0.62 -13.68
C ARG A 138 5.63 -1.93 -13.08
N TYR A 139 5.61 -2.00 -11.76
CA TYR A 139 5.21 -3.19 -11.03
C TYR A 139 4.59 -2.79 -9.70
N ALA A 140 3.49 -3.45 -9.33
CA ALA A 140 2.88 -3.35 -8.02
C ALA A 140 2.11 -4.64 -7.75
N ASN A 141 2.44 -5.35 -6.69
CA ASN A 141 1.73 -6.57 -6.32
C ASN A 141 1.85 -6.90 -4.83
N ARG A 142 0.99 -7.80 -4.36
CA ARG A 142 0.96 -8.29 -2.98
C ARG A 142 1.13 -9.82 -2.93
N PHE A 143 1.74 -10.30 -1.85
CA PHE A 143 1.96 -11.70 -1.59
C PHE A 143 1.71 -12.02 -0.12
N GLU A 144 1.29 -13.24 0.15
CA GLU A 144 1.32 -13.81 1.49
C GLU A 144 2.68 -14.46 1.71
N ALA A 145 3.50 -13.85 2.57
CA ALA A 145 4.83 -14.30 2.91
C ALA A 145 4.94 -14.49 4.42
N GLY A 146 4.82 -15.74 4.89
CA GLY A 146 4.85 -16.07 6.32
C GLY A 146 6.25 -16.12 6.96
N SER A 147 7.30 -15.80 6.20
CA SER A 147 8.68 -15.76 6.71
C SER A 147 9.56 -14.81 5.88
N PRO A 148 10.70 -14.34 6.41
CA PRO A 148 11.68 -13.55 5.67
C PRO A 148 12.21 -14.27 4.41
N GLU A 149 12.38 -15.59 4.45
CA GLU A 149 12.84 -16.39 3.30
C GLU A 149 11.78 -16.44 2.20
N ALA A 150 10.51 -16.60 2.56
CA ALA A 150 9.40 -16.55 1.61
C ALA A 150 9.30 -15.15 0.98
N ALA A 151 9.46 -14.10 1.79
CA ALA A 151 9.47 -12.73 1.30
C ALA A 151 10.63 -12.49 0.32
N ALA A 152 11.85 -12.89 0.70
CA ALA A 152 13.03 -12.80 -0.15
C ALA A 152 12.86 -13.56 -1.46
N TYR A 153 12.27 -14.76 -1.44
CA TYR A 153 11.96 -15.53 -2.64
C TYR A 153 11.08 -14.74 -3.62
N PHE A 154 9.98 -14.15 -3.16
CA PHE A 154 9.11 -13.35 -4.01
C PHE A 154 9.82 -12.11 -4.55
N ILE A 155 10.54 -11.38 -3.70
CA ILE A 155 11.30 -10.17 -4.08
C ILE A 155 12.33 -10.47 -5.17
N LEU A 156 13.15 -11.51 -4.97
CA LEU A 156 14.19 -11.89 -5.91
C LEU A 156 13.61 -12.48 -7.21
N SER A 157 12.46 -13.17 -7.14
CA SER A 157 11.75 -13.63 -8.34
C SER A 157 11.22 -12.46 -9.17
N ILE A 158 10.73 -11.40 -8.52
CA ILE A 158 10.32 -10.17 -9.20
C ILE A 158 11.52 -9.49 -9.86
N GLN A 159 12.65 -9.38 -9.15
CA GLN A 159 13.89 -8.79 -9.68
C GLN A 159 14.44 -9.53 -10.90
N GLN A 160 14.20 -10.84 -11.02
CA GLN A 160 14.60 -11.61 -12.22
C GLN A 160 13.79 -11.25 -13.46
N VAL A 161 12.53 -10.83 -13.29
CA VAL A 161 11.59 -10.58 -14.40
C VAL A 161 11.46 -9.09 -14.71
N PHE A 162 11.54 -8.26 -13.67
CA PHE A 162 11.37 -6.82 -13.73
C PHE A 162 12.66 -6.13 -13.31
N ASP A 163 13.00 -5.05 -14.01
CA ASP A 163 14.00 -4.11 -13.50
C ASP A 163 13.45 -3.51 -12.20
N THR A 164 14.07 -3.84 -11.07
CA THR A 164 13.78 -3.27 -9.74
C THR A 164 14.86 -2.29 -9.28
N GLY A 165 15.82 -1.96 -10.15
CA GLY A 165 16.99 -1.16 -9.79
C GLY A 165 18.02 -1.91 -8.94
N SER A 166 19.16 -1.25 -8.68
CA SER A 166 20.20 -1.76 -7.77
C SER A 166 20.01 -1.30 -6.33
N SER A 167 19.10 -0.35 -6.07
CA SER A 167 18.73 0.10 -4.73
C SER A 167 17.25 -0.09 -4.44
N CYS A 168 16.91 -0.36 -3.17
CA CYS A 168 15.53 -0.48 -2.72
C CYS A 168 15.30 0.15 -1.34
N SER A 169 14.06 0.54 -1.08
CA SER A 169 13.58 0.89 0.25
C SER A 169 12.88 -0.32 0.85
N LEU A 170 13.27 -0.70 2.07
CA LEU A 170 12.64 -1.77 2.84
C LEU A 170 11.87 -1.16 4.01
N CYS A 171 10.55 -1.28 4.02
CA CYS A 171 9.69 -0.84 5.11
C CYS A 171 9.12 -2.06 5.84
N THR A 172 9.53 -2.28 7.09
CA THR A 172 9.12 -3.47 7.85
C THR A 172 9.22 -3.27 9.37
N GLU A 173 8.82 -4.26 10.14
CA GLU A 173 9.04 -4.30 11.59
C GLU A 173 10.51 -4.55 11.92
N LYS A 174 10.93 -4.21 13.15
CA LYS A 174 12.34 -4.32 13.54
C LYS A 174 12.88 -5.75 13.49
N GLU A 175 12.09 -6.73 13.91
CA GLU A 175 12.50 -8.14 13.98
C GLU A 175 12.73 -8.78 12.59
N PRO A 176 11.82 -8.66 11.60
CA PRO A 176 12.06 -9.21 10.25
C PRO A 176 13.10 -8.42 9.44
N ALA A 177 13.39 -7.16 9.78
CA ALA A 177 14.30 -6.30 9.01
C ALA A 177 15.68 -6.91 8.81
N GLU A 178 16.37 -7.31 9.89
CA GLU A 178 17.75 -7.79 9.82
C GLU A 178 17.86 -9.08 8.99
N ALA A 179 16.95 -10.03 9.21
CA ALA A 179 16.92 -11.29 8.48
C ALA A 179 16.69 -11.06 6.98
N LEU A 180 15.69 -10.23 6.64
CA LEU A 180 15.35 -9.95 5.25
C LEU A 180 16.46 -9.15 4.55
N GLU A 181 17.03 -8.14 5.20
CA GLU A 181 18.18 -7.41 4.68
C GLU A 181 19.35 -8.34 4.36
N ASN A 182 19.69 -9.27 5.25
CA ASN A 182 20.81 -10.18 5.05
C ASN A 182 20.58 -11.11 3.85
N LEU A 183 19.34 -11.49 3.57
CA LEU A 183 18.96 -12.26 2.38
C LEU A 183 19.02 -11.42 1.09
N LEU A 184 18.73 -10.13 1.18
CA LEU A 184 18.65 -9.23 0.01
C LEU A 184 19.97 -8.53 -0.33
N LYS A 185 20.87 -8.31 0.64
CA LYS A 185 22.18 -7.65 0.47
C LYS A 185 23.03 -8.19 -0.69
N PRO A 186 23.04 -9.49 -1.02
CA PRO A 186 23.78 -9.99 -2.20
C PRO A 186 23.21 -9.51 -3.54
N HIS A 187 21.98 -9.00 -3.57
CA HIS A 187 21.21 -8.71 -4.78
C HIS A 187 20.87 -7.22 -4.95
N PHE A 188 21.05 -6.41 -3.91
CA PHE A 188 20.88 -4.97 -3.93
C PHE A 188 22.18 -4.30 -3.47
N GLU A 189 22.66 -3.32 -4.22
CA GLU A 189 23.82 -2.50 -3.86
C GLU A 189 23.54 -1.64 -2.62
N GLN A 190 22.29 -1.19 -2.46
CA GLN A 190 21.83 -0.37 -1.35
C GLN A 190 20.42 -0.77 -0.92
N ILE A 191 20.22 -0.92 0.38
CA ILE A 191 18.91 -1.14 1.00
C ILE A 191 18.72 -0.06 2.06
N ASP A 192 17.76 0.83 1.83
CA ASP A 192 17.36 1.87 2.78
C ASP A 192 16.22 1.34 3.64
N THR A 193 16.49 1.04 4.91
CA THR A 193 15.52 0.43 5.82
C THR A 193 14.75 1.47 6.62
N TYR A 194 13.43 1.30 6.65
CA TYR A 194 12.44 2.11 7.35
C TYR A 194 11.62 1.23 8.29
N PHE A 195 11.30 1.74 9.47
CA PHE A 195 10.52 1.00 10.46
C PHE A 195 9.08 1.49 10.53
N LEU A 196 8.11 0.57 10.54
CA LEU A 196 6.67 0.90 10.49
C LEU A 196 6.21 1.85 11.61
N ASP A 197 6.73 1.66 12.82
CA ASP A 197 6.38 2.43 14.02
C ASP A 197 6.90 3.88 13.99
N ARG A 198 7.87 4.16 13.11
CA ARG A 198 8.56 5.46 13.08
C ARG A 198 8.42 6.16 11.75
N ASP A 199 8.52 5.45 10.64
CA ASP A 199 8.83 6.01 9.33
C ASP A 199 7.66 5.94 8.35
N LEU A 200 6.56 5.29 8.72
CA LEU A 200 5.38 5.15 7.83
C LEU A 200 4.86 6.52 7.33
N HIS A 201 4.98 7.55 8.17
CA HIS A 201 4.60 8.91 7.84
C HIS A 201 5.34 9.50 6.61
N LEU A 202 6.57 9.04 6.33
CA LEU A 202 7.34 9.47 5.17
C LEU A 202 6.61 9.13 3.87
N PHE A 203 6.09 7.91 3.76
CA PHE A 203 5.34 7.47 2.58
C PHE A 203 3.97 8.15 2.48
N ILE A 204 3.29 8.34 3.62
CA ILE A 204 1.96 8.97 3.68
C ILE A 204 2.03 10.45 3.26
N SER A 205 3.15 11.12 3.54
CA SER A 205 3.30 12.54 3.19
C SER A 205 3.43 12.82 1.69
N THR A 206 3.85 11.82 0.89
CA THR A 206 4.02 11.98 -0.57
C THR A 206 2.70 12.35 -1.28
N PRO A 207 1.58 11.61 -1.12
CA PRO A 207 0.30 12.02 -1.70
C PRO A 207 -0.21 13.35 -1.13
N CYS A 208 0.05 13.65 0.14
CA CYS A 208 -0.45 14.85 0.80
C CYS A 208 0.10 16.15 0.20
N GLY A 209 1.28 16.12 -0.42
CA GLY A 209 1.82 17.25 -1.17
C GLY A 209 1.13 17.48 -2.52
N GLN A 210 0.46 16.45 -3.07
CA GLN A 210 -0.19 16.48 -4.39
C GLN A 210 -1.73 16.59 -4.29
N LEU A 211 -2.32 16.16 -3.18
CA LEU A 211 -3.73 16.33 -2.82
C LEU A 211 -4.02 17.78 -2.40
N SER A 212 -3.72 18.73 -3.29
CA SER A 212 -4.32 20.06 -3.20
C SER A 212 -5.78 19.91 -3.65
N ILE A 213 -6.69 19.69 -2.70
CA ILE A 213 -8.13 19.77 -2.94
C ILE A 213 -8.52 21.24 -3.13
#